data_AF-A0A2R4BJL8-F1
#
_entry.id   AF-A0A2R4BJL8-F1
#
_cell.length_a   1.000
_cell.length_b   1.000
_cell.length_c   1.000
_cell.angle_alpha   90.00
_cell.angle_beta   90.00
_cell.angle_gamma   90.00
#
_symmetry.space_group_name_H-M   'P 1'
#
loop_
_entity.id
_entity.type
_entity.pdbx_description
1 polymer ?
#
loop_
_entity_poly.entity_id
_entity_poly.type
_entity_poly.pdbx_seq_one_letter_code
_entity_poly.pdbx_strand_id
1 'polypeptide(L)' 'MKCPICKHGETKPGLTTVTLERGGMAVVFRGVPGEVCDNCGETFHDEAVTAALLRQAEEAAAAGVEVDIRRFAAAA' A
#
# COMPACT_ATOMS: atom_id res chain seq x y z
N MET A 1 -10.73 -14.22 -2.12
CA MET A 1 -10.77 -15.20 -0.98
C MET A 1 -11.69 -14.68 0.11
N LYS A 2 -12.21 -15.51 1.05
CA LYS A 2 -12.94 -14.97 2.21
C LYS A 2 -12.00 -14.08 3.03
N CYS A 3 -12.42 -12.85 3.35
CA CYS A 3 -11.58 -11.91 4.09
C CYS A 3 -11.27 -12.44 5.50
N PRO A 4 -9.99 -12.64 5.88
CA PRO A 4 -9.64 -13.17 7.20
C PRO A 4 -9.85 -12.16 8.32
N ILE A 5 -9.91 -10.85 8.01
CA ILE A 5 -10.09 -9.78 8.99
C ILE A 5 -11.55 -9.66 9.41
N CYS A 6 -12.46 -9.35 8.47
CA CYS A 6 -13.87 -9.18 8.82
C CYS A 6 -14.68 -10.48 8.81
N LYS A 7 -14.19 -11.56 8.17
CA LYS A 7 -14.88 -12.86 8.01
C LYS A 7 -16.25 -12.77 7.32
N HIS A 8 -16.59 -11.64 6.71
CA HIS A 8 -17.91 -11.40 6.10
C HIS A 8 -17.81 -11.15 4.59
N GLY A 9 -16.86 -10.35 4.14
CA GLY A 9 -16.64 -10.07 2.72
C GLY A 9 -15.72 -11.07 2.01
N GLU A 10 -15.59 -10.86 0.70
CA GLU A 10 -14.63 -11.52 -0.18
C GLU A 10 -13.63 -10.51 -0.72
N THR A 11 -12.36 -10.91 -0.81
CA THR A 11 -11.33 -10.12 -1.49
C THR A 11 -11.45 -10.27 -3.00
N LYS A 12 -11.24 -9.18 -3.71
CA LYS A 12 -11.22 -9.09 -5.17
C LYS A 12 -10.04 -8.21 -5.61
N PRO A 13 -9.48 -8.41 -6.82
CA PRO A 13 -8.47 -7.51 -7.36
C PRO A 13 -8.98 -6.07 -7.41
N GLY A 14 -8.16 -5.13 -6.93
CA GLY A 14 -8.50 -3.72 -6.86
C GLY A 14 -7.28 -2.82 -6.72
N LEU A 15 -7.54 -1.51 -6.71
CA LEU A 15 -6.53 -0.46 -6.51
C LEU A 15 -6.85 0.31 -5.23
N THR A 16 -5.82 0.59 -4.44
CA THR A 16 -5.97 1.20 -3.12
C THR A 16 -4.94 2.32 -2.90
N THR A 17 -5.10 3.04 -1.80
CA THR A 17 -4.11 4.01 -1.33
C THR A 17 -3.42 3.45 -0.09
N VAL A 18 -2.09 3.40 -0.11
CA VAL A 18 -1.26 2.98 1.02
C VAL A 18 -0.52 4.19 1.57
N THR A 19 -0.63 4.43 2.87
CA THR A 19 0.15 5.44 3.58
C THR A 19 1.18 4.75 4.46
N LEU A 20 2.45 5.11 4.32
CA LEU A 20 3.54 4.65 5.18
C LEU A 20 4.12 5.84 5.95
N GLU A 21 4.34 5.66 7.25
CA GLU A 21 4.84 6.71 8.14
C GLU A 21 6.07 6.23 8.92
N ARG A 22 7.05 7.11 9.12
CA ARG A 22 8.24 6.86 9.95
C ARG A 22 8.88 8.15 10.43
N GLY A 23 9.05 8.30 11.74
CA GLY A 23 9.88 9.38 12.32
C GLY A 23 9.50 10.80 11.88
N GLY A 24 8.21 11.05 11.59
CA GLY A 24 7.71 12.33 11.08
C GLY A 24 7.52 12.40 9.55
N MET A 25 8.10 11.46 8.79
CA MET A 25 7.80 11.29 7.36
C MET A 25 6.45 10.60 7.16
N ALA A 26 5.68 11.05 6.17
CA ALA A 26 4.54 10.34 5.59
C ALA A 26 4.68 10.23 4.06
N VAL A 27 4.45 9.04 3.52
CA VAL A 27 4.39 8.79 2.07
C VAL A 27 3.06 8.14 1.71
N VAL A 28 2.30 8.76 0.82
CA VAL A 28 1.02 8.28 0.31
C VAL A 28 1.18 7.76 -1.11
N PHE A 29 1.00 6.46 -1.30
CA PHE A 29 1.01 5.78 -2.59
C PHE A 29 -0.42 5.56 -3.07
N ARG A 30 -0.80 6.16 -4.21
CA ARG A 30 -2.11 5.96 -4.85
C ARG A 30 -2.05 4.92 -5.95
N GLY A 31 -3.11 4.12 -6.08
CA GLY A 31 -3.22 3.14 -7.16
C GLY A 31 -2.34 1.90 -6.93
N VAL A 32 -2.20 1.49 -5.67
CA VAL A 32 -1.48 0.29 -5.30
C VAL A 32 -2.38 -0.93 -5.59
N PRO A 33 -1.94 -1.90 -6.40
CA PRO A 33 -2.71 -3.11 -6.65
C PRO A 33 -2.74 -4.01 -5.41
N GLY A 34 -3.88 -4.67 -5.19
CA GLY A 34 -4.04 -5.66 -4.13
C GLY A 34 -5.38 -6.37 -4.20
N GLU A 35 -5.56 -7.32 -3.29
CA GLU A 35 -6.81 -8.02 -3.04
C GLU A 35 -7.61 -7.26 -1.99
N VAL A 36 -8.68 -6.58 -2.41
CA VAL A 36 -9.48 -5.67 -1.56
C VAL A 36 -10.77 -6.36 -1.15
N CYS A 37 -11.06 -6.39 0.16
CA CYS A 37 -12.30 -6.88 0.71
C CYS A 37 -13.47 -5.98 0.30
N ASP A 38 -14.49 -6.56 -0.33
CA ASP A 38 -15.69 -5.85 -0.79
C ASP A 38 -16.63 -5.38 0.34
N ASN A 39 -16.38 -5.80 1.58
CA ASN A 39 -17.15 -5.42 2.75
C ASN A 39 -16.43 -4.39 3.65
N CYS A 40 -15.17 -4.64 4.01
CA CYS A 40 -14.46 -3.82 5.01
C CYS A 40 -13.30 -3.00 4.43
N GLY A 41 -12.99 -3.14 3.13
CA GLY A 41 -11.89 -2.41 2.49
C GLY A 41 -10.48 -2.88 2.85
N GLU A 42 -10.36 -3.91 3.70
CA GLU A 42 -9.07 -4.53 4.02
C GLU A 42 -8.35 -4.97 2.74
N THR A 43 -7.06 -4.66 2.65
CA THR A 43 -6.27 -4.90 1.44
C THR A 43 -5.10 -5.83 1.73
N PHE A 44 -4.93 -6.83 0.88
CA PHE A 44 -3.77 -7.70 0.90
C PHE A 44 -2.91 -7.42 -0.33
N HIS A 45 -1.63 -7.13 -0.13
CA HIS A 45 -0.65 -6.92 -1.19
C HIS A 45 0.24 -8.15 -1.32
N ASP A 46 0.69 -8.45 -2.53
CA ASP A 46 1.69 -9.50 -2.73
C ASP A 46 3.08 -9.03 -2.28
N GLU A 47 4.03 -9.97 -2.29
CA GLU A 47 5.41 -9.73 -1.89
C GLU A 47 6.08 -8.65 -2.74
N ALA A 48 5.89 -8.67 -4.05
CA ALA A 48 6.54 -7.75 -4.97
C ALA A 48 6.07 -6.29 -4.77
N VAL A 49 4.75 -6.10 -4.62
CA VAL A 49 4.14 -4.81 -4.31
C VAL A 49 4.63 -4.29 -2.96
N THR A 50 4.62 -5.16 -1.94
CA THR A 50 5.09 -4.80 -0.59
C THR A 50 6.56 -4.40 -0.60
N ALA A 51 7.43 -5.17 -1.26
CA ALA A 51 8.85 -4.85 -1.39
C ALA A 51 9.09 -3.51 -2.10
N ALA A 52 8.33 -3.23 -3.16
CA ALA A 52 8.43 -1.97 -3.89
C ALA A 52 7.98 -0.76 -3.04
N LEU A 53 6.88 -0.87 -2.30
CA LEU A 53 6.39 0.17 -1.39
C LEU A 53 7.44 0.49 -0.31
N LEU A 54 7.96 -0.54 0.34
CA LEU A 54 8.95 -0.40 1.40
C LEU A 54 10.25 0.21 0.88
N ARG A 55 10.78 -0.27 -0.26
CA ARG A 55 11.98 0.31 -0.88
C ARG A 55 11.80 1.81 -1.17
N GLN A 56 10.69 2.18 -1.81
CA GLN A 56 10.42 3.58 -2.15
C GLN A 56 10.21 4.46 -0.90
N ALA A 57 9.64 3.92 0.17
CA ALA A 57 9.48 4.63 1.44
C ALA A 57 10.83 4.83 2.16
N GLU A 58 11.72 3.83 2.16
CA GLU A 58 13.08 4.00 2.68
C GLU A 58 13.88 5.03 1.89
N GLU A 59 13.74 5.06 0.56
CA GLU A 59 14.37 6.08 -0.29
C GLU A 59 13.88 7.50 0.07
N ALA A 60 12.57 7.67 0.30
CA ALA A 60 12.01 8.95 0.73
C ALA A 60 12.52 9.35 2.13
N ALA A 61 12.61 8.40 3.06
CA ALA A 61 13.11 8.64 4.40
C ALA A 61 14.60 9.05 4.38
N ALA A 62 15.42 8.35 3.58
CA ALA A 62 16.84 8.65 3.42
C ALA A 62 17.08 10.01 2.76
N ALA A 63 16.16 10.47 1.91
CA ALA A 63 16.19 11.80 1.31
C ALA A 63 15.70 12.92 2.25
N GLY A 64 15.26 12.60 3.48
CA GLY A 64 14.77 13.57 4.45
C GLY A 64 13.39 14.15 4.09
N VAL A 65 12.58 13.41 3.36
CA VAL A 65 11.22 13.85 2.97
C VAL A 65 10.31 13.85 4.20
N GLU A 66 9.52 14.92 4.36
CA GLU A 66 8.47 14.98 5.40
C GLU A 66 7.11 14.49 4.88
N VAL A 67 6.69 14.90 3.68
CA VAL A 67 5.42 14.46 3.08
C VAL A 67 5.60 14.22 1.58
N ASP A 68 5.22 13.03 1.10
CA ASP A 68 5.19 12.66 -0.33
C ASP A 68 3.83 12.05 -0.71
N ILE A 69 3.29 12.43 -1.87
CA ILE A 69 2.07 11.83 -2.43
C ILE A 69 2.35 11.48 -3.89
N ARG A 70 2.42 10.19 -4.19
CA ARG A 70 2.76 9.67 -5.52
C ARG A 70 1.81 8.59 -5.99
N ARG A 71 1.80 8.34 -7.30
CA ARG A 71 1.16 7.13 -7.85
C ARG A 71 2.15 5.98 -7.71
N PHE A 72 1.63 4.81 -7.34
CA PHE A 72 2.44 3.60 -7.29
C PHE A 72 2.85 3.20 -8.70
N ALA A 73 4.15 3.09 -8.91
CA ALA A 73 4.75 2.46 -10.07
C ALA A 73 5.74 1.42 -9.53
N ALA A 74 5.52 0.15 -9.84
CA ALA A 74 6.58 -0.84 -9.69
C ALA A 74 7.71 -0.41 -10.64
N ALA A 75 8.94 -0.30 -10.13
CA ALA A 75 10.08 -0.08 -11.01
C ALA A 75 10.11 -1.24 -12.02
N ALA A 76 10.26 -0.90 -13.30
CA ALA A 76 10.40 -1.88 -14.38
C ALA A 76 11.68 -2.70 -14.22
#